data_AF-A0A6G3XC79-F1
#
_entry.id   AF-A0A6G3XC79-F1
#
_cell.length_a   1.000
_cell.length_b   1.000
_cell.length_c   1.000
_cell.angle_alpha   90.00
_cell.angle_beta   90.00
_cell.angle_gamma   90.00
#
_symmetry.space_group_name_H-M   'P 1'
#
loop_
_entity.id
_entity.type
_entity.pdbx_description
1 polymer ?
#
loop_
_entity_poly.entity_id
_entity_poly.type
_entity_poly.pdbx_seq_one_letter_code
_entity_poly.pdbx_strand_id
1 'polypeptide(L)' 'QYARALVIGFNYDRPVRGRGAGIFLHVNGRGATAGCVSVPADAMAEILAWVDPARAPHIAVGTSSGPTVITRY' A
#
# COMPACT_ATOMS: atom_id res chain seq x y z
N GLN A 1 -1.43 -6.43 21.20
CA GLN A 1 -2.31 -6.28 20.02
C GLN A 1 -2.01 -4.95 19.36
N TYR A 2 -1.50 -4.94 18.12
CA TYR A 2 -1.58 -3.78 17.23
C TYR A 2 -1.69 -4.31 15.79
N ALA A 3 -2.91 -4.51 15.32
CA ALA A 3 -3.16 -4.70 13.88
C ALA A 3 -3.40 -3.31 13.30
N ARG A 4 -2.40 -2.78 12.58
CA ARG A 4 -2.49 -1.47 11.92
C ARG A 4 -2.59 -1.69 10.41
N ALA A 5 -3.47 -0.94 9.77
CA ALA A 5 -3.65 -0.96 8.32
C ALA A 5 -3.83 0.47 7.80
N LEU A 6 -3.34 0.73 6.60
CA LEU A 6 -3.53 1.97 5.85
C LEU A 6 -4.28 1.65 4.56
N VAL A 7 -5.35 2.40 4.29
CA VAL A 7 -6.16 2.23 3.08
C VAL A 7 -5.46 2.90 1.91
N ILE A 8 -5.19 2.14 0.85
CA ILE A 8 -4.48 2.61 -0.35
C ILE A 8 -5.45 3.24 -1.37
N GLY A 9 -6.76 2.93 -1.29
CA GLY A 9 -7.76 3.48 -2.21
C GLY A 9 -7.63 2.98 -3.65
N PHE A 10 -6.96 1.84 -3.86
CA PHE A 10 -6.76 1.27 -5.19
C PHE A 10 -8.10 0.95 -5.86
N ASN A 11 -8.25 1.43 -7.11
CA ASN A 11 -9.39 1.18 -7.99
C ASN A 11 -10.76 1.63 -7.44
N TYR A 12 -10.81 2.71 -6.64
CA TYR A 12 -12.05 3.21 -5.99
C TYR A 12 -12.77 4.34 -6.74
N ASP A 13 -12.06 5.39 -7.17
CA ASP A 13 -12.69 6.57 -7.80
C ASP A 13 -13.26 6.27 -9.20
N ARG A 14 -12.51 5.52 -10.01
CA ARG A 14 -12.92 5.06 -11.36
C ARG A 14 -12.63 3.58 -11.52
N PRO A 15 -13.50 2.70 -10.99
CA PRO A 15 -13.22 1.27 -10.93
C PRO A 15 -13.18 0.64 -12.32
N VAL A 16 -12.07 -0.03 -12.64
CA VAL A 16 -11.94 -0.88 -13.82
C VAL A 16 -12.23 -2.32 -13.43
N ARG A 17 -13.18 -2.96 -14.14
CA ARG A 17 -13.54 -4.37 -13.91
C ARG A 17 -12.33 -5.29 -14.10
N GLY A 18 -12.23 -6.31 -13.26
CA GLY A 18 -11.17 -7.32 -13.32
C GLY A 18 -9.82 -6.90 -12.73
N ARG A 19 -9.67 -5.66 -12.25
CA ARG A 19 -8.39 -5.20 -11.64
C ARG A 19 -8.29 -5.42 -10.13
N GLY A 20 -9.36 -5.87 -9.47
CA GLY A 20 -9.44 -5.98 -8.00
C GLY A 20 -9.74 -4.65 -7.31
N ALA A 21 -10.06 -4.70 -6.01
CA ALA A 21 -10.32 -3.56 -5.13
C ALA A 21 -10.07 -3.99 -3.67
N GLY A 22 -10.11 -3.05 -2.72
CA GLY A 22 -9.92 -3.38 -1.30
C GLY A 22 -8.48 -3.76 -0.95
N ILE A 23 -7.51 -3.05 -1.52
CA ILE A 23 -6.08 -3.24 -1.26
C ILE A 23 -5.65 -2.32 -0.12
N PHE A 24 -4.95 -2.89 0.86
CA PHE A 24 -4.45 -2.20 2.04
C PHE A 24 -2.95 -2.43 2.20
N LEU A 25 -2.28 -1.51 2.89
CA LEU A 25 -0.98 -1.73 3.49
C LEU A 25 -1.20 -2.20 4.94
N HIS A 26 -0.63 -3.34 5.33
CA HIS A 26 -0.83 -3.87 6.69
C HIS A 26 0.39 -4.61 7.24
N VAL A 27 0.39 -4.85 8.56
CA VAL A 27 1.40 -5.68 9.22
C VAL A 27 1.31 -7.13 8.72
N ASN A 28 2.46 -7.78 8.51
CA ASN A 28 2.55 -9.18 8.08
C ASN A 28 1.60 -10.13 8.84
N GLY A 29 0.89 -10.96 8.07
CA GLY A 29 0.11 -12.10 8.58
C GLY A 29 0.90 -13.41 8.52
N ARG A 30 0.22 -14.54 8.78
CA ARG A 30 0.84 -15.88 8.77
C ARG A 30 1.05 -16.48 7.36
N GLY A 31 0.66 -15.78 6.30
CA GLY A 31 0.70 -16.31 4.93
C GLY A 31 0.62 -15.23 3.86
N ALA A 32 0.59 -15.65 2.60
CA ALA A 32 0.49 -14.75 1.45
C ALA A 32 -0.80 -13.93 1.49
N THR A 33 -0.72 -12.69 0.99
CA THR A 33 -1.90 -11.82 0.88
C THR A 33 -2.69 -12.17 -0.39
N ALA A 34 -3.98 -11.84 -0.41
CA ALA A 34 -4.82 -11.92 -1.60
C ALA A 34 -4.69 -10.68 -2.52
N GLY A 35 -3.56 -9.97 -2.47
CA GLY A 35 -3.28 -8.75 -3.23
C GLY A 35 -2.92 -7.52 -2.39
N CYS A 36 -3.06 -7.57 -1.06
CA CYS A 36 -2.59 -6.52 -0.16
C CYS A 36 -1.06 -6.42 -0.12
N VAL A 37 -0.55 -5.26 0.27
CA VAL A 37 0.88 -5.06 0.55
C VAL A 37 1.09 -5.29 2.03
N SER A 38 1.99 -6.22 2.41
CA SER A 38 2.31 -6.48 3.81
C SER A 38 3.75 -6.13 4.14
N VAL A 39 3.95 -5.53 5.31
CA VAL A 39 5.28 -5.14 5.82
C VAL A 39 5.48 -5.60 7.27
N PRO A 40 6.74 -5.72 7.75
CA PRO A 40 7.04 -5.89 9.16
C PRO A 40 6.40 -4.81 10.06
N ALA A 41 6.17 -5.14 11.33
CA ALA A 41 5.41 -4.28 12.25
C ALA A 41 6.13 -2.97 12.60
N ASP A 42 7.46 -3.00 12.68
CA ASP A 42 8.35 -1.86 12.83
C ASP A 42 8.28 -0.92 11.61
N ALA A 43 8.41 -1.46 10.40
CA ALA A 43 8.25 -0.68 9.18
C ALA A 43 6.84 -0.04 9.09
N MET A 44 5.79 -0.76 9.48
CA MET A 44 4.44 -0.19 9.53
C MET A 44 4.33 0.96 10.55
N ALA A 45 5.03 0.87 11.68
CA ALA A 45 5.06 1.93 12.67
C ALA A 45 5.74 3.19 12.12
N GLU A 46 6.86 3.03 11.42
CA GLU A 46 7.58 4.14 10.78
C GLU A 46 6.73 4.82 9.70
N ILE A 47 6.08 4.03 8.84
CA ILE A 47 5.21 4.56 7.78
C ILE A 47 4.06 5.37 8.38
N LEU A 48 3.41 4.85 9.43
CA LEU A 48 2.29 5.55 10.07
C LEU A 48 2.71 6.81 10.83
N ALA A 49 3.93 6.85 11.35
CA ALA A 49 4.48 8.06 11.95
C ALA A 49 4.85 9.11 10.89
N TRP A 50 5.22 8.66 9.69
CA TRP A 50 5.58 9.54 8.58
C TRP A 50 4.37 10.07 7.79
N VAL A 51 3.32 9.26 7.66
CA VAL A 51 2.19 9.57 6.78
C VAL A 51 1.36 10.73 7.32
N ASP A 52 1.11 11.72 6.47
CA ASP A 52 0.21 12.83 6.74
C ASP A 52 -0.70 13.00 5.51
N PRO A 53 -2.02 12.74 5.62
CA PRO A 53 -2.94 12.88 4.50
C PRO A 53 -2.91 14.26 3.83
N ALA A 54 -2.60 15.34 4.58
CA ALA A 54 -2.53 16.70 4.03
C ALA A 54 -1.35 16.88 3.06
N ARG A 55 -0.35 16.00 3.13
CA ARG A 55 0.83 16.00 2.24
C ARG A 55 0.65 15.13 1.00
N ALA A 56 -0.56 14.62 0.76
CA ALA A 56 -0.90 13.78 -0.39
C ALA A 56 0.12 12.63 -0.63
N PRO A 57 0.35 11.75 0.36
CA PRO A 57 1.28 10.65 0.22
C PRO A 57 0.78 9.67 -0.85
N HIS A 58 1.69 9.19 -1.70
CA HIS A 58 1.39 8.25 -2.77
C HIS A 58 2.13 6.93 -2.58
N ILE A 59 1.48 5.83 -2.99
CA ILE A 59 2.07 4.50 -3.05
C ILE A 59 2.12 4.02 -4.50
N ALA A 60 3.29 3.53 -4.92
CA ALA A 60 3.53 2.97 -6.23
C ALA A 60 3.82 1.47 -6.09
N VAL A 61 3.10 0.63 -6.83
CA VAL A 61 3.24 -0.84 -6.77
C VAL A 61 3.45 -1.38 -8.18
N GLY A 62 4.48 -2.19 -8.38
CA GLY A 62 4.72 -2.89 -9.66
C GLY A 62 5.03 -1.96 -10.84
N THR A 63 5.56 -0.76 -10.58
CA THR A 63 5.84 0.26 -11.60
C THR A 63 7.11 -0.07 -12.38
N SER A 64 6.96 -0.57 -13.61
CA SER A 64 8.07 -0.84 -14.55
C SER A 64 8.32 0.30 -15.55
N SER A 65 7.45 1.32 -15.59
CA SER A 65 7.55 2.50 -16.45
C SER A 65 6.72 3.67 -15.90
N GLY A 66 6.87 4.86 -16.48
CA GLY A 66 6.09 6.06 -16.12
C GLY A 66 6.71 6.91 -15.00
N PRO A 67 6.02 7.98 -14.54
CA PRO A 67 6.57 8.95 -13.58
C PRO A 67 6.84 8.39 -12.18
N THR A 68 6.29 7.22 -11.86
CA THR A 68 6.46 6.52 -10.58
C THR A 68 7.41 5.33 -10.68
N VAL A 69 8.17 5.19 -11.77
CA VAL A 69 9.12 4.09 -11.95
C VAL A 69 10.23 4.12 -10.89
N ILE A 70 10.53 2.96 -10.32
CA ILE A 70 11.67 2.80 -9.40
C ILE A 70 12.80 2.17 -10.19
N THR A 71 13.77 2.98 -10.61
CA THR A 71 14.89 2.56 -11.48
C THR A 71 16.14 2.13 -10.73
N ARG A 72 16.16 2.30 -9.40
CA ARG A 72 17.27 1.93 -8.53
C ARG A 72 16.72 1.40 -7.22
N TYR A 73 17.05 0.16 -6.91
CA TYR A 73 16.94 -0.46 -5.60
C TYR A 73 18.19 -1.29 -5.36
#